data_AF-A0A977R5J6-F1
#
_entry.id   AF-A0A977R5J6-F1
#
_cell.length_a   1.000
_cell.length_b   1.000
_cell.length_c   1.000
_cell.angle_alpha   90.00
_cell.angle_beta   90.00
_cell.angle_gamma   90.00
#
_symmetry.space_group_name_H-M   'P 1'
#
loop_
_entity.id
_entity.type
_entity.pdbx_description
1 polymer ?
#
loop_
_entity_poly.entity_id
_entity_poly.type
_entity_poly.pdbx_seq_one_letter_code
_entity_poly.pdbx_strand_id
1 'polypeptide(L)'
;MAYLKIVLVVLMLVFAVSAMRLPDQDISAVKRGNCKCDDEGPNVRTAPLTGYVDLGYCNEGWEKCASYYSPIAECCRKKKG
;
A
#
# COMPACT_ATOMS: atom_id res chain seq x y z
N MET A 1 -10.64 29.41 -32.47
CA MET A 1 -9.70 28.37 -32.98
C MET A 1 -8.32 28.38 -32.32
N ALA A 2 -7.75 29.53 -31.91
CA ALA A 2 -6.44 29.57 -31.24
C ALA A 2 -6.49 29.08 -29.77
N TYR A 3 -7.54 29.44 -29.04
CA TYR A 3 -7.71 29.08 -27.63
C TYR A 3 -7.75 27.56 -27.39
N LEU A 4 -8.48 26.83 -28.23
CA LEU A 4 -8.57 25.35 -28.15
C LEU A 4 -7.20 24.68 -28.30
N LYS A 5 -6.36 25.20 -29.20
CA LYS A 5 -4.99 24.68 -29.41
C LYS A 5 -4.10 24.93 -28.20
N ILE A 6 -4.23 26.10 -27.57
CA ILE A 6 -3.47 26.45 -26.35
C ILE A 6 -3.88 25.53 -25.20
N VAL A 7 -5.18 25.30 -25.01
CA VAL A 7 -5.69 24.41 -23.96
C VAL A 7 -5.14 22.99 -24.14
N LEU A 8 -5.14 22.46 -25.37
CA LEU A 8 -4.60 21.12 -25.65
C LEU A 8 -3.09 21.01 -25.37
N VAL A 9 -2.31 22.03 -25.72
CA VAL A 9 -0.86 22.05 -25.46
C VAL A 9 -0.58 22.09 -23.96
N VAL A 10 -1.31 22.91 -23.20
CA VAL A 10 -1.19 22.97 -21.74
C VAL A 10 -1.58 21.63 -21.11
N LEU A 11 -2.66 20.99 -21.58
CA LEU A 11 -3.09 19.69 -21.08
C LEU A 11 -2.00 18.63 -21.28
N MET A 12 -1.43 18.54 -22.48
CA MET A 12 -0.37 17.59 -22.82
C MET A 12 0.89 17.81 -21.96
N LEU A 13 1.27 19.06 -21.70
CA LEU A 13 2.40 19.40 -20.84
C LEU A 13 2.17 18.93 -19.39
N VAL A 14 0.96 19.13 -18.85
CA VAL A 14 0.61 18.66 -17.50
C VAL A 14 0.66 17.13 -17.41
N PHE A 15 0.14 16.43 -18.42
CA PHE A 15 0.21 14.97 -18.47
C PHE A 15 1.65 14.45 -18.58
N ALA A 16 2.49 15.06 -19.41
CA ALA A 16 3.89 14.66 -19.57
C ALA A 16 4.72 14.84 -18.28
N VAL A 17 4.52 15.96 -17.56
CA VAL A 17 5.19 16.20 -16.26
C VAL A 17 4.71 15.22 -15.19
N SER A 18 3.45 14.81 -15.24
CA SER A 18 2.88 13.85 -14.29
C SER A 18 3.43 12.43 -14.51
N ALA A 19 3.72 12.04 -15.76
CA ALA A 19 4.27 10.73 -16.09
C ALA A 19 5.76 10.56 -15.69
N MET A 20 6.52 11.64 -15.58
CA MET A 20 7.92 11.59 -15.12
C MET A 20 8.06 11.38 -13.60
N ARG A 21 6.96 11.49 -12.84
CA ARG A 21 6.90 11.07 -11.43
C ARG A 21 6.30 9.68 -11.30
N LEU A 22 6.87 8.70 -11.99
CA LEU A 22 6.88 7.34 -11.44
C LEU A 22 8.07 7.29 -10.47
N PRO A 23 7.86 7.47 -9.15
CA PRO A 23 8.85 6.98 -8.22
C PRO A 23 8.95 5.48 -8.43
N ASP A 24 10.15 5.04 -8.76
CA ASP A 24 10.60 3.66 -8.63
C ASP A 24 10.02 3.11 -7.33
N GLN A 25 9.07 2.19 -7.47
CA GLN A 25 8.34 1.59 -6.36
C GLN A 25 9.26 0.55 -5.70
N ASP A 26 10.31 1.05 -5.06
CA ASP A 26 10.86 0.41 -3.87
C ASP A 26 9.82 0.50 -2.73
N ILE A 27 8.67 -0.18 -2.91
CA ILE A 27 7.70 -0.47 -1.84
C ILE A 27 8.29 -1.57 -0.95
N SER A 28 9.48 -1.34 -0.42
CA SER A 28 10.06 -2.15 0.64
C SER A 28 10.30 -1.36 1.93
N ALA A 29 9.99 -0.06 1.95
CA ALA A 29 10.20 0.78 3.14
C ALA A 29 9.15 1.88 3.37
N VAL A 30 7.94 1.79 2.80
CA VAL A 30 6.78 2.44 3.45
C VAL A 30 6.70 1.78 4.81
N LYS A 31 6.89 2.57 5.87
CA LYS A 31 6.89 2.19 7.29
C LYS A 31 5.79 1.17 7.60
N ARG A 32 6.09 -0.11 7.35
CA ARG A 32 5.17 -1.22 7.51
C ARG A 32 5.10 -1.43 9.00
N GLY A 33 4.06 -0.87 9.62
CA GLY A 33 3.80 -1.12 11.03
C GLY A 33 3.68 -2.63 11.22
N ASN A 34 4.35 -3.17 12.24
CA ASN A 34 4.07 -4.53 12.67
C ASN A 34 2.65 -4.56 13.25
N CYS A 35 1.88 -5.57 12.87
CA CYS A 35 0.52 -5.78 13.37
C CYS A 35 0.39 -7.18 13.96
N LYS A 36 -0.53 -7.30 14.92
CA LYS A 36 -0.84 -8.57 15.58
C LYS A 36 -1.75 -9.39 14.67
N CYS A 37 -1.43 -10.66 14.47
CA CYS A 37 -2.34 -11.60 13.84
C CYS A 37 -3.34 -12.17 14.86
N ASP A 38 -4.50 -12.62 14.41
CA ASP A 38 -5.56 -13.14 15.31
C ASP A 38 -5.11 -14.42 16.06
N ASP A 39 -4.19 -15.18 15.46
CA ASP A 39 -3.64 -16.41 16.04
C ASP A 39 -2.57 -16.20 17.13
N GLU A 40 -2.09 -14.96 17.33
CA GLU A 40 -0.99 -14.65 18.27
C GLU A 40 -1.44 -14.52 19.74
N GLY A 41 -2.67 -14.91 20.04
CA GLY A 41 -3.25 -14.84 21.37
C GLY A 41 -3.72 -13.43 21.75
N PRO A 42 -4.30 -13.25 22.95
CA PRO A 42 -5.00 -12.00 23.30
C PRO A 42 -4.05 -10.81 23.53
N ASN A 43 -2.84 -11.07 24.03
CA ASN A 43 -1.95 -10.03 24.54
C ASN A 43 -1.08 -9.40 23.46
N VAL A 44 -1.38 -8.16 23.07
CA VAL A 44 -0.60 -7.40 22.08
C VAL A 44 0.82 -7.04 22.56
N ARG A 45 1.02 -6.86 23.88
CA ARG A 45 2.33 -6.50 24.45
C ARG A 45 3.38 -7.61 24.39
N THR A 46 2.92 -8.86 24.38
CA THR A 46 3.78 -10.05 24.35
C THR A 46 3.66 -10.81 23.04
N ALA A 47 2.81 -10.33 22.13
CA ALA A 47 2.63 -10.96 20.84
C ALA A 47 3.89 -10.78 19.99
N PRO A 48 4.25 -11.79 19.19
CA PRO A 48 5.41 -11.70 18.31
C PRO A 48 5.21 -10.72 17.14
N LEU A 49 3.98 -10.25 16.87
CA LEU A 49 3.65 -9.27 15.83
C LEU A 49 4.19 -9.67 14.45
N THR A 50 3.90 -10.91 14.06
CA THR A 50 4.36 -11.53 12.81
C THR A 50 3.70 -10.96 11.55
N GLY A 51 2.66 -10.12 11.71
CA GLY A 51 1.98 -9.45 10.63
C GLY A 51 2.59 -8.10 10.27
N TYR A 52 2.33 -7.66 9.04
CA TYR A 52 2.71 -6.35 8.51
C TYR A 52 1.50 -5.64 7.94
N VAL A 53 1.42 -4.33 8.16
CA VAL A 53 0.32 -3.51 7.65
C VAL A 53 0.54 -3.18 6.19
N ASP A 54 -0.36 -3.63 5.33
CA ASP A 54 -0.45 -3.20 3.93
C ASP A 54 -1.67 -2.30 3.72
N LEU A 55 -1.49 -1.24 2.94
CA LEU A 55 -2.58 -0.34 2.57
C LEU A 55 -3.41 -0.97 1.45
N GLY A 56 -4.72 -1.03 1.62
CA GLY A 56 -5.62 -1.70 0.68
C GLY A 56 -5.73 -3.19 0.95
N TYR A 57 -4.99 -4.00 0.20
CA TYR A 57 -5.08 -5.47 0.22
C TYR A 57 -3.71 -6.12 0.39
N CYS A 58 -3.70 -7.36 0.91
CA CYS A 58 -2.46 -8.13 0.99
C CYS A 58 -1.87 -8.44 -0.38
N ASN A 59 -0.55 -8.26 -0.50
CA ASN A 59 0.19 -8.58 -1.71
C ASN A 59 0.18 -10.08 -2.05
N GLU A 60 0.49 -10.43 -3.30
CA GLU A 60 0.65 -11.83 -3.69
C GLU A 60 1.74 -12.53 -2.86
N GLY A 61 1.47 -13.77 -2.43
CA GLY A 61 2.33 -14.51 -1.50
C GLY A 61 2.13 -14.14 -0.02
N TRP A 62 1.26 -13.17 0.28
CA TRP A 62 0.83 -12.84 1.63
C TRP A 62 -0.63 -13.26 1.84
N GLU A 63 -0.99 -13.49 3.10
CA GLU A 63 -2.35 -13.81 3.52
C GLU A 63 -2.79 -12.86 4.62
N LYS A 64 -4.07 -12.53 4.62
CA LYS A 64 -4.68 -11.73 5.69
C LYS A 64 -4.66 -12.54 6.97
N CYS A 65 -3.99 -12.02 8.00
CA CYS A 65 -3.82 -12.71 9.28
C CYS A 65 -4.63 -12.10 10.43
N ALA A 66 -5.22 -10.92 10.21
CA ALA A 66 -6.21 -10.34 11.12
C ALA A 66 -7.50 -10.07 10.34
N SER A 67 -8.62 -10.49 10.92
CA SER A 67 -9.95 -10.35 10.32
C SER A 67 -10.30 -8.88 10.07
N TYR A 68 -9.84 -7.99 10.96
CA TYR A 68 -10.01 -6.55 10.84
C TYR A 68 -8.79 -5.81 11.40
N TYR A 69 -8.21 -4.89 10.62
CA TYR A 69 -7.15 -4.00 11.07
C TYR A 69 -7.58 -2.52 10.93
N SER A 70 -7.97 -2.10 9.74
CA SER A 70 -8.46 -0.74 9.47
C SER A 70 -9.31 -0.73 8.18
N PRO A 71 -10.24 0.21 7.97
CA PRO A 71 -11.00 0.30 6.72
C PRO A 71 -10.16 0.50 5.46
N ILE A 72 -8.93 1.01 5.59
CA ILE A 72 -8.02 1.32 4.47
C ILE A 72 -6.74 0.47 4.49
N ALA A 73 -6.59 -0.44 5.46
CA ALA A 73 -5.38 -1.22 5.62
C ALA A 73 -5.68 -2.61 6.20
N GLU A 74 -4.95 -3.60 5.70
CA GLU A 74 -5.04 -4.98 6.15
C GLU A 74 -3.76 -5.42 6.84
N CYS A 75 -3.91 -6.32 7.80
CA CYS A 75 -2.77 -6.97 8.44
C CYS A 75 -2.48 -8.28 7.70
N CYS A 76 -1.30 -8.33 7.11
CA CYS A 76 -0.88 -9.39 6.18
C CYS A 76 0.34 -10.12 6.73
N ARG A 77 0.38 -11.44 6.57
CA ARG A 77 1.51 -12.30 6.93
C ARG A 77 1.95 -13.10 5.71
N LYS A 78 3.25 -13.37 5.59
CA LYS A 78 3.78 -14.17 4.47
C LYS A 78 3.26 -15.59 4.59
N LYS A 79 2.66 -16.12 3.52
CA LYS A 79 2.18 -17.51 3.49
C LYS A 79 3.36 -18.44 3.78
N LYS A 80 3.18 -19.36 4.72
CA LYS A 80 4.13 -20.46 4.92
C LYS A 80 3.93 -21.42 3.74
N GLY A 81 4.92 -21.47 2.85
CA GLY A 81 4.98 -22.45 1.76
C GLY A 81 5.21 -23.86 2.25
#